data_AF-S8CH82-F1
#
_entry.id   AF-S8CH82-F1
#
_cell.length_a   1.000
_cell.length_b   1.000
_cell.length_c   1.000
_cell.angle_alpha   90.00
_cell.angle_beta   90.00
_cell.angle_gamma   90.00
#
_symmetry.space_group_name_H-M   'P 1'
#
loop_
_entity.id
_entity.type
_entity.pdbx_description
1 polymer ?
#
loop_
_entity_poly.entity_id
_entity_poly.type
_entity_poly.pdbx_seq_one_letter_code
_entity_poly.pdbx_strand_id
1 'polypeptide(L)'
;THRIKKFILHTNYPGHADFNSYMKCNFVIYRSDLGESFHHDDNASKYAITPSTKWEQVKEILGDCGRAAIQTQGSTSNPFGSTFVYGYPNAAFEVMKNGYIATVTLFQS
;
A
#
# COMPACT_ATOMS: atom_id res chain seq x y z
N THR A 1 -12.28 27.00 1.34
CA THR A 1 -12.78 25.64 1.02
C THR A 1 -11.84 24.62 1.64
N HIS A 2 -12.37 23.53 2.20
CA HIS A 2 -11.55 22.46 2.79
C HIS A 2 -11.23 21.41 1.73
N ARG A 3 -9.98 20.94 1.67
CA ARG A 3 -9.53 19.90 0.74
C ARG A 3 -8.77 18.82 1.51
N ILE A 4 -9.02 17.56 1.17
CA ILE A 4 -8.28 16.43 1.70
C ILE A 4 -6.85 16.46 1.14
N LYS A 5 -5.86 16.23 2.00
CA LYS A 5 -4.44 16.20 1.62
C LYS A 5 -3.81 14.82 1.68
N LYS A 6 -4.38 13.90 2.46
CA LYS A 6 -3.82 12.59 2.73
C LYS A 6 -4.90 11.57 3.05
N PHE A 7 -4.76 10.37 2.51
CA PHE A 7 -5.48 9.17 2.93
C PHE A 7 -4.48 8.16 3.50
N ILE A 8 -4.90 7.45 4.53
CA ILE A 8 -4.15 6.33 5.12
C ILE A 8 -5.08 5.12 5.11
N LEU A 9 -4.69 4.09 4.36
CA LEU A 9 -5.49 2.90 4.11
C LEU A 9 -4.82 1.71 4.81
N HIS A 10 -5.42 1.24 5.92
CA HIS A 10 -4.90 0.12 6.68
C HIS A 10 -5.50 -1.20 6.19
N THR A 11 -4.68 -2.22 5.95
CA THR A 11 -5.14 -3.56 5.51
C THR A 11 -5.49 -4.49 6.68
N ASN A 12 -5.01 -4.16 7.88
CA ASN A 12 -5.22 -4.90 9.13
C ASN A 12 -4.80 -6.39 9.05
N TYR A 13 -3.62 -6.68 8.49
CA TYR A 13 -3.06 -8.03 8.51
C TYR A 13 -2.44 -8.39 9.87
N PRO A 14 -2.62 -9.63 10.35
CA PRO A 14 -1.84 -10.14 11.48
C PRO A 14 -0.34 -10.10 11.20
N GLY A 15 0.46 -9.90 12.24
CA GLY A 15 1.92 -9.75 12.10
C GLY A 15 2.38 -8.30 11.89
N HIS A 16 1.50 -7.34 12.14
CA HIS A 16 1.83 -5.91 12.22
C HIS A 16 1.60 -5.41 13.65
N ALA A 17 2.37 -4.40 14.10
CA ALA A 17 2.23 -3.83 15.44
C ALA A 17 0.84 -3.23 15.68
N ASP A 18 0.23 -2.66 14.63
CA ASP A 18 -1.11 -2.06 14.68
C ASP A 18 -2.24 -3.04 14.35
N PHE A 19 -1.98 -4.35 14.35
CA PHE A 19 -3.04 -5.32 14.10
C PHE A 19 -4.17 -5.15 15.14
N ASN A 20 -5.41 -5.07 14.65
CA ASN A 20 -6.62 -4.81 15.43
C ASN A 20 -6.77 -3.37 15.98
N SER A 21 -5.84 -2.45 15.68
CA SER A 21 -5.97 -1.02 16.02
C SER A 21 -6.90 -0.27 15.06
N TYR A 22 -7.04 -0.75 13.81
CA TYR A 22 -7.86 -0.14 12.76
C TYR A 22 -8.72 -1.18 12.03
N MET A 23 -9.86 -0.75 11.51
CA MET A 23 -10.66 -1.59 10.60
C MET A 23 -9.95 -1.75 9.26
N LYS A 24 -10.03 -2.95 8.66
CA LYS A 24 -9.54 -3.21 7.30
C LYS A 24 -10.25 -2.29 6.31
N CYS A 25 -9.50 -1.47 5.61
CA CYS A 25 -9.99 -0.69 4.48
C CYS A 25 -10.05 -1.57 3.23
N ASN A 26 -11.23 -1.68 2.60
CA ASN A 26 -11.40 -2.40 1.34
C ASN A 26 -11.27 -1.45 0.15
N PHE A 27 -10.04 -1.22 -0.32
CA PHE A 27 -9.76 -0.29 -1.41
C PHE A 27 -9.47 -1.01 -2.74
N VAL A 28 -9.57 -0.25 -3.82
CA VAL A 28 -9.01 -0.62 -5.13
C VAL A 28 -8.32 0.62 -5.69
N ILE A 29 -7.02 0.51 -5.99
CA ILE A 29 -6.21 1.58 -6.56
C ILE A 29 -5.78 1.14 -7.96
N TYR A 30 -6.04 2.01 -8.94
CA TYR A 30 -5.64 1.80 -10.33
C TYR A 30 -4.47 2.69 -10.67
N ARG A 31 -3.62 2.22 -11.58
CA ARG A 31 -2.53 3.02 -12.16
C ARG A 31 -3.12 3.97 -13.22
N SER A 32 -2.79 5.27 -13.14
CA SER A 32 -3.43 6.31 -13.95
C SER A 32 -3.05 6.33 -15.43
N ASP A 33 -1.97 5.66 -15.84
CA ASP A 33 -1.44 5.70 -17.22
C ASP A 33 -2.10 4.71 -18.19
N LEU A 34 -3.07 3.92 -17.72
CA LEU A 34 -3.84 2.99 -18.58
C LEU A 34 -4.95 3.66 -19.39
N GLY A 35 -5.09 4.99 -19.33
CA GLY A 35 -6.03 5.76 -20.13
C GLY A 35 -7.50 5.48 -19.79
N GLU A 36 -8.40 6.39 -20.19
CA GLU A 36 -9.86 6.28 -20.02
C GLU A 36 -10.51 5.18 -20.88
N SER A 37 -9.76 4.14 -21.25
CA SER A 37 -10.27 2.97 -21.94
C SER A 37 -10.88 2.01 -20.92
N PHE A 38 -11.93 2.45 -20.23
CA PHE A 38 -12.83 1.59 -19.46
C PHE A 38 -13.68 0.74 -20.43
N HIS A 39 -13.03 0.00 -21.31
CA HIS A 39 -13.66 -1.14 -21.94
C HIS A 39 -13.66 -2.27 -20.92
N HIS A 40 -14.84 -2.87 -20.75
CA HIS A 40 -15.16 -3.97 -19.86
C HIS A 40 -14.39 -5.23 -20.30
N ASP A 41 -13.07 -5.19 -20.17
CA ASP A 41 -12.16 -6.23 -20.60
C ASP A 41 -11.51 -6.82 -19.35
N ASP A 42 -11.46 -8.14 -19.26
CA ASP A 42 -11.01 -8.95 -18.11
C ASP A 42 -9.61 -8.54 -17.58
N ASN A 43 -8.88 -7.76 -18.37
CA ASN A 43 -7.50 -7.33 -18.15
C ASN A 43 -7.34 -6.11 -17.21
N ALA A 44 -8.41 -5.33 -16.94
CA ALA A 44 -8.33 -4.19 -16.02
C ALA A 44 -8.05 -4.62 -14.56
N SER A 45 -8.47 -5.84 -14.21
CA SER A 45 -8.17 -6.48 -12.92
C SER A 45 -6.66 -6.70 -12.71
N LYS A 46 -5.88 -6.80 -13.79
CA LYS A 46 -4.44 -7.08 -13.77
C LYS A 46 -3.61 -5.95 -13.19
N TYR A 47 -4.13 -4.72 -13.20
CA TYR A 47 -3.42 -3.52 -12.74
C TYR A 47 -4.05 -2.88 -11.49
N ALA A 48 -4.91 -3.62 -10.80
CA ALA A 48 -5.56 -3.18 -9.58
C ALA A 48 -4.75 -3.57 -8.34
N ILE A 49 -4.47 -2.58 -7.49
CA ILE A 49 -3.90 -2.81 -6.16
C ILE A 49 -5.04 -2.82 -5.15
N THR A 50 -5.16 -3.93 -4.43
CA THR A 50 -6.17 -4.18 -3.41
C THR A 50 -5.47 -4.46 -2.08
N PRO A 51 -6.20 -4.52 -0.94
CA PRO A 51 -5.60 -4.93 0.33
C PRO A 51 -4.93 -6.30 0.27
N SER A 52 -5.40 -7.20 -0.61
CA SER A 52 -4.83 -8.55 -0.77
C SER A 52 -3.62 -8.63 -1.70
N THR A 53 -3.29 -7.55 -2.42
CA THR A 53 -2.16 -7.52 -3.36
C THR A 53 -0.85 -7.66 -2.60
N LYS A 54 0.02 -8.55 -3.07
CA LYS A 54 1.37 -8.76 -2.53
C LYS A 54 2.33 -7.72 -3.06
N TRP A 55 3.38 -7.44 -2.28
CA TRP A 55 4.38 -6.43 -2.63
C TRP A 55 5.04 -6.68 -4.00
N GLU A 56 5.36 -7.92 -4.34
CA GLU A 56 5.92 -8.26 -5.65
C GLU A 56 4.99 -7.85 -6.80
N GLN A 57 3.68 -8.06 -6.64
CA GLN A 57 2.68 -7.64 -7.64
C GLN A 57 2.57 -6.12 -7.73
N VAL A 58 2.72 -5.40 -6.61
CA VAL A 58 2.75 -3.92 -6.64
C VAL A 58 3.94 -3.43 -7.48
N LYS A 59 5.11 -4.05 -7.34
CA LYS A 59 6.29 -3.71 -8.15
C LYS A 59 6.09 -4.06 -9.62
N GLU A 60 5.41 -5.15 -9.95
CA GLU A 60 5.03 -5.47 -11.33
C GLU A 60 4.08 -4.41 -11.92
N ILE A 61 3.13 -3.92 -11.11
CA ILE A 61 2.13 -2.92 -11.53
C ILE A 61 2.75 -1.53 -11.66
N LEU A 62 3.53 -1.07 -10.67
CA LEU A 62 4.02 0.32 -10.60
C LEU A 62 5.48 0.50 -11.05
N GLY A 63 6.21 -0.59 -11.26
CA GLY A 63 7.65 -0.58 -11.49
C GLY A 63 8.46 -0.47 -10.20
N ASP A 64 9.79 -0.51 -10.35
CA ASP A 64 10.74 -0.36 -9.25
C ASP A 64 10.76 1.09 -8.75
N CYS A 65 10.78 1.27 -7.43
CA CYS A 65 10.85 2.56 -6.76
C CYS A 65 12.16 2.77 -5.99
N GLY A 66 13.12 1.84 -6.11
CA GLY A 66 14.39 1.88 -5.42
C GLY A 66 14.31 1.42 -3.96
N ARG A 67 15.22 1.94 -3.12
CA ARG A 67 15.41 1.44 -1.75
C ARG A 67 14.30 1.90 -0.81
N ALA A 68 13.77 0.95 -0.03
CA ALA A 68 12.87 1.26 1.08
C ALA A 68 13.57 1.95 2.25
N ALA A 69 12.82 2.78 2.96
CA ALA A 69 13.14 3.16 4.32
C ALA A 69 12.73 2.03 5.29
N ILE A 70 13.55 1.77 6.30
CA ILE A 70 13.21 0.81 7.36
C ILE A 70 12.34 1.54 8.38
N GLN A 71 11.16 1.00 8.67
CA GLN A 71 10.26 1.53 9.67
C GLN A 71 10.14 0.55 10.84
N THR A 72 10.67 0.96 11.98
CA THR A 72 10.53 0.23 13.25
C THR A 72 9.39 0.87 14.02
N GLN A 73 8.14 0.63 13.58
CA GLN A 73 6.95 0.98 14.35
C GLN A 73 6.84 0.05 15.56
N GLY A 74 6.59 0.65 16.73
CA GLY A 74 6.48 -0.05 18.02
C GLY A 74 7.72 0.10 18.91
N SER A 75 7.54 -0.28 20.18
CA SER A 75 8.61 -0.35 21.16
C SER A 75 9.71 -1.33 20.73
N THR A 76 10.85 -1.30 21.42
CA THR A 76 11.91 -2.32 21.32
C THR A 76 11.42 -3.76 21.53
N SER A 77 10.16 -3.95 21.95
CA SER A 77 9.48 -5.23 22.17
C SER A 77 8.49 -5.66 21.07
N ASN A 78 8.41 -4.96 19.92
CA ASN A 78 7.55 -5.42 18.81
C ASN A 78 8.00 -6.81 18.30
N PRO A 79 7.20 -7.88 18.51
CA PRO A 79 7.60 -9.25 18.17
C PRO A 79 7.62 -9.52 16.66
N PHE A 80 7.00 -8.65 15.85
CA PHE A 80 6.92 -8.80 14.40
C PHE A 80 8.10 -8.17 13.67
N GLY A 81 8.85 -7.31 14.37
CA GLY A 81 9.97 -6.55 13.82
C GLY A 81 9.54 -5.40 12.90
N SER A 82 10.52 -4.85 12.17
CA SER A 82 10.33 -3.70 11.29
C SER A 82 9.55 -4.02 10.01
N THR A 83 8.91 -2.99 9.47
CA THR A 83 8.34 -2.92 8.13
C THR A 83 9.27 -2.13 7.19
N PHE A 84 8.97 -2.15 5.91
CA PHE A 84 9.67 -1.42 4.86
C PHE A 84 8.71 -0.43 4.20
N VAL A 85 9.14 0.82 4.05
CA VAL A 85 8.36 1.86 3.38
C VAL A 85 8.95 2.18 2.03
N TYR A 86 8.14 2.00 1.00
CA TYR A 86 8.47 2.27 -0.39
C TYR A 86 7.69 3.48 -0.89
N GLY A 87 8.41 4.45 -1.47
CA GLY A 87 7.83 5.71 -1.93
C GLY A 87 7.64 5.73 -3.46
N TYR A 88 6.45 6.14 -3.89
CA TYR A 88 6.12 6.47 -5.28
C TYR A 88 5.65 7.93 -5.34
N PRO A 89 5.56 8.54 -6.54
CA PRO A 89 4.86 9.81 -6.69
C PRO A 89 3.45 9.72 -6.09
N ASN A 90 3.15 10.61 -5.14
CA ASN A 90 1.85 10.72 -4.47
C ASN A 90 1.38 9.51 -3.64
N ALA A 91 2.22 8.49 -3.46
CA ALA A 91 1.88 7.29 -2.71
C ALA A 91 3.07 6.72 -1.93
N ALA A 92 2.80 6.08 -0.80
CA ALA A 92 3.78 5.30 -0.06
C ALA A 92 3.15 3.99 0.42
N PHE A 93 3.92 2.91 0.34
CA PHE A 93 3.51 1.57 0.74
C PHE A 93 4.36 1.11 1.91
N GLU A 94 3.72 0.82 3.03
CA GLU A 94 4.32 0.12 4.15
C GLU A 94 4.11 -1.39 3.97
N VAL A 95 5.18 -2.15 3.99
CA VAL A 95 5.21 -3.57 3.65
C VAL A 95 5.85 -4.35 4.79
N MET A 96 5.18 -5.41 5.23
CA MET A 96 5.72 -6.33 6.21
C MET A 96 6.73 -7.30 5.58
N LYS A 97 7.57 -7.92 6.41
CA LYS A 97 8.60 -8.89 5.97
C LYS A 97 8.06 -10.07 5.16
N ASN A 98 6.80 -10.42 5.32
CA ASN A 98 6.10 -11.49 4.59
C ASN A 98 5.46 -11.03 3.27
N GLY A 99 5.77 -9.81 2.82
CA GLY A 99 5.33 -9.23 1.55
C GLY A 99 3.86 -8.77 1.52
N TYR A 100 3.15 -8.81 2.64
CA TYR A 100 1.83 -8.18 2.73
C TYR A 100 1.96 -6.67 2.97
N ILE A 101 1.09 -5.89 2.34
CA ILE A 101 0.98 -4.45 2.56
C ILE A 101 0.30 -4.23 3.91
N ALA A 102 0.91 -3.47 4.82
CA ALA A 102 0.29 -3.04 6.07
C ALA A 102 -0.56 -1.78 5.87
N THR A 103 0.02 -0.80 5.18
CA THR A 103 -0.57 0.52 5.00
C THR A 103 -0.28 1.06 3.60
N VAL A 104 -1.27 1.69 2.97
CA VAL A 104 -1.07 2.56 1.79
C VAL A 104 -1.38 4.00 2.19
N THR A 105 -0.41 4.88 1.98
CA THR A 105 -0.59 6.32 2.20
C THR A 105 -0.66 7.02 0.86
N LEU A 106 -1.77 7.69 0.57
CA LEU A 106 -1.91 8.54 -0.62
C LEU A 106 -1.85 9.99 -0.18
N PHE A 107 -1.11 10.83 -0.91
CA PHE A 107 -0.93 12.23 -0.52
C PHE A 107 -0.79 13.16 -1.73
N GLN A 108 -1.29 14.38 -1.55
CA GLN A 108 -1.05 15.46 -2.49
C GLN A 108 0.23 16.21 -2.08
N SER A 109 1.25 16.15 -2.94
CA SER A 109 2.47 16.95 -2.83
C SER A 109 2.20 18.44 -2.93
#